data_AF-A0AAN6T8X6-F1
#
_entry.id   AF-A0AAN6T8X6-F1
#
_cell.length_a   1.000
_cell.length_b   1.000
_cell.length_c   1.000
_cell.angle_alpha   90.00
_cell.angle_beta   90.00
_cell.angle_gamma   90.00
#
_symmetry.space_group_name_H-M   'P 1'
#
loop_
_entity.id
_entity.type
_entity.pdbx_description
1 polymer ?
#
loop_
_entity_poly.entity_id
_entity_poly.type
_entity_poly.pdbx_seq_one_letter_code
_entity_poly.pdbx_strand_id
1 'polypeptide(L)'
;MAPTMPPGYLSATECYFRNEEAEAIVRTVGYHCEDYSRGMLWFPRKVHVGIRPSIATPFQRTPTTGLGFLDRLPLELLHDVWLRLDMRSLFNLRQVNIRARETVDALNQYQLVVSYGLNLFCALLRTQLASGISLSDFYDALCKKNCALCGEFAGFMSLLTWTRCCFACLEKAPELEVQSLASVRKTFHLRKGQLAQLKSFKTLPGIYWVDSGCVLESVRKSRTTVVSAHQARLLFGQQLHTPAQEQETNWDRRSSILRYTAACELAYYDKSTGKVENGICCAGCQLALEKRIIGSWGEDWSYEARNKSYARDGLLGHFRWCKQAQLLWESSGGGKRRPPELPAFAWRGSFFKDRE
;
A
#
# COMPACT_ATOMS: atom_id res chain seq x y z
N MET A 1 5.08 7.39 -25.44
CA MET A 1 4.64 8.79 -25.59
C MET A 1 4.10 9.25 -24.24
N ALA A 2 4.60 10.34 -23.67
CA ALA A 2 3.97 10.91 -22.49
C ALA A 2 2.53 11.31 -22.86
N PRO A 3 1.49 10.91 -22.10
CA PRO A 3 0.12 11.27 -22.42
C PRO A 3 0.01 12.79 -22.48
N THR A 4 -0.51 13.32 -23.59
CA THR A 4 -0.83 14.74 -23.74
C THR A 4 -1.86 15.12 -22.69
N MET A 5 -1.43 15.92 -21.71
CA MET A 5 -2.27 16.43 -20.63
C MET A 5 -3.48 17.18 -21.20
N PRO A 6 -4.72 16.93 -20.72
CA PRO A 6 -5.89 17.62 -21.23
C PRO A 6 -5.82 19.13 -20.95
N PRO A 7 -6.28 19.98 -21.90
CA PRO A 7 -6.33 21.42 -21.72
C PRO A 7 -7.10 21.82 -20.46
N GLY A 8 -6.60 22.79 -19.69
CA GLY A 8 -7.26 23.30 -18.49
C GLY A 8 -7.00 22.51 -17.20
N TYR A 9 -6.26 21.39 -17.27
CA TYR A 9 -5.81 20.68 -16.06
C TYR A 9 -4.63 21.39 -15.38
N LEU A 10 -3.65 21.80 -16.18
CA LEU A 10 -2.52 22.58 -15.70
C LEU A 10 -2.81 24.09 -15.75
N SER A 11 -2.27 24.82 -14.79
CA SER A 11 -2.17 26.27 -14.85
C SER A 11 -1.22 26.68 -15.97
N ALA A 12 -1.51 27.82 -16.61
CA ALA A 12 -0.66 28.36 -17.67
C ALA A 12 0.74 28.77 -17.16
N THR A 13 0.83 29.12 -15.88
CA THR A 13 2.06 29.52 -15.20
C THR A 13 2.21 28.78 -13.88
N GLU A 14 3.46 28.62 -13.44
CA GLU A 14 3.77 28.07 -12.11
C GLU A 14 3.24 28.99 -11.01
N CYS A 15 2.52 28.42 -10.04
CA CYS A 15 2.06 29.12 -8.86
C CYS A 15 3.13 29.07 -7.76
N TYR A 16 3.47 30.24 -7.22
CA TYR A 16 4.39 30.39 -6.10
C TYR A 16 3.62 30.59 -4.79
N PHE A 17 4.10 29.94 -3.73
CA PHE A 17 3.58 30.09 -2.38
C PHE A 17 4.75 30.13 -1.39
N ARG A 18 4.53 30.74 -0.23
CA ARG A 18 5.54 30.84 0.84
C ARG A 18 5.58 29.54 1.62
N ASN A 19 6.75 29.20 2.17
CA ASN A 19 6.92 27.96 2.96
C ASN A 19 5.94 27.87 4.15
N GLU A 20 5.58 29.00 4.75
CA GLU A 20 4.59 29.10 5.83
C GLU A 20 3.17 28.67 5.40
N GLU A 21 2.85 28.80 4.10
CA GLU A 21 1.55 28.45 3.54
C GLU A 21 1.44 26.96 3.21
N ALA A 22 2.56 26.23 3.19
CA ALA A 22 2.63 24.85 2.73
C ALA A 22 1.69 23.91 3.50
N GLU A 23 1.66 23.98 4.83
CA GLU A 23 0.75 23.15 5.65
C GLU A 23 -0.72 23.51 5.41
N ALA A 24 -1.01 24.79 5.22
CA ALA A 24 -2.36 25.25 4.92
C ALA A 24 -2.82 24.80 3.54
N ILE A 25 -1.93 24.80 2.54
CA ILE A 25 -2.19 24.27 1.21
C ILE A 25 -2.48 22.77 1.30
N VAL A 26 -1.58 21.97 1.89
CA VAL A 26 -1.77 20.51 2.01
C VAL A 26 -3.09 20.18 2.72
N ARG A 27 -3.45 20.89 3.79
CA ARG A 27 -4.72 20.70 4.50
C ARG A 27 -5.95 21.10 3.66
N THR A 28 -5.83 22.09 2.78
CA THR A 28 -6.96 22.64 2.03
C THR A 28 -7.23 21.85 0.75
N VAL A 29 -6.16 21.44 0.05
CA VAL A 29 -6.26 20.81 -1.26
C VAL A 29 -5.83 19.35 -1.27
N GLY A 30 -5.26 18.86 -0.18
CA GLY A 30 -4.91 17.46 0.01
C GLY A 30 -5.97 16.72 0.79
N TYR A 31 -6.18 15.45 0.45
CA TYR A 31 -6.98 14.53 1.25
C TYR A 31 -6.40 13.13 1.18
N HIS A 32 -6.68 12.30 2.19
CA HIS A 32 -6.34 10.89 2.15
C HIS A 32 -7.53 10.09 1.62
N CYS A 33 -7.32 9.28 0.58
CA CYS A 33 -8.37 8.43 0.01
C CYS A 33 -8.42 7.10 0.77
N GLU A 34 -9.30 7.03 1.77
CA GLU A 34 -9.48 5.85 2.62
C GLU A 34 -10.00 4.64 1.85
N ASP A 35 -10.66 4.86 0.71
CA ASP A 35 -11.17 3.76 -0.09
C ASP A 35 -10.03 2.90 -0.66
N TYR A 36 -8.84 3.48 -0.95
CA TYR A 36 -7.71 2.68 -1.42
C TYR A 36 -7.26 1.66 -0.39
N SER A 37 -7.16 2.07 0.88
CA SER A 37 -6.75 1.17 1.95
C SER A 37 -7.83 0.15 2.27
N ARG A 38 -9.10 0.59 2.36
CA ARG A 38 -10.27 -0.29 2.61
C ARG A 38 -10.56 -1.27 1.47
N GLY A 39 -10.09 -0.98 0.26
CA GLY A 39 -10.24 -1.82 -0.91
C GLY A 39 -9.27 -2.99 -1.01
N MET A 40 -8.27 -3.02 -0.15
CA MET A 40 -7.20 -4.02 -0.12
C MET A 40 -7.28 -4.85 1.16
N LEU A 41 -6.21 -5.59 1.51
CA LEU A 41 -6.15 -6.22 2.83
C LEU A 41 -6.10 -5.15 3.92
N TRP A 42 -7.23 -4.98 4.57
CA TRP A 42 -7.42 -4.03 5.64
C TRP A 42 -8.22 -4.68 6.77
N PHE A 43 -7.95 -4.21 7.98
CA PHE A 43 -8.62 -4.68 9.18
C PHE A 43 -9.14 -3.48 9.98
N PRO A 44 -10.41 -3.50 10.41
CA PRO A 44 -10.95 -2.45 11.25
C PRO A 44 -10.14 -2.27 12.54
N ARG A 45 -9.99 -1.03 13.00
CA ARG A 45 -9.25 -0.73 14.24
C ARG A 45 -9.77 -1.56 15.42
N LYS A 46 -11.09 -1.73 15.55
CA LYS A 46 -11.73 -2.55 16.59
C LYS A 46 -11.22 -3.99 16.65
N VAL A 47 -10.83 -4.58 15.52
CA VAL A 47 -10.24 -5.95 15.47
C VAL A 47 -8.86 -5.98 16.14
N HIS A 48 -8.20 -4.82 16.21
CA HIS A 48 -6.85 -4.70 16.72
C HIS A 48 -6.72 -3.95 18.05
N VAL A 49 -7.79 -3.33 18.57
CA VAL A 49 -7.75 -2.57 19.84
C VAL A 49 -7.18 -3.41 21.00
N GLY A 50 -7.64 -4.65 21.15
CA GLY A 50 -7.15 -5.52 22.24
C GLY A 50 -5.72 -6.04 22.07
N ILE A 51 -5.20 -6.09 20.83
CA ILE A 51 -3.86 -6.63 20.56
C ILE A 51 -2.81 -5.52 20.46
N ARG A 52 -3.21 -4.29 20.10
CA ARG A 52 -2.26 -3.21 19.82
C ARG A 52 -1.36 -2.88 21.02
N PRO A 53 -1.86 -2.78 22.27
CA PRO A 53 -0.99 -2.65 23.44
C PRO A 53 -0.06 -3.85 23.60
N SER A 54 -0.56 -5.08 23.42
CA SER A 54 0.26 -6.29 23.53
C SER A 54 1.37 -6.37 22.46
N ILE A 55 1.16 -5.79 21.27
CA ILE A 55 2.16 -5.84 20.20
C ILE A 55 3.14 -4.65 20.32
N ALA A 56 2.66 -3.47 20.72
CA ALA A 56 3.46 -2.24 20.74
C ALA A 56 4.16 -1.95 22.07
N THR A 57 3.58 -2.38 23.20
CA THR A 57 4.11 -2.03 24.53
C THR A 57 4.65 -3.25 25.27
N PRO A 58 5.77 -3.10 25.98
CA PRO A 58 6.21 -4.10 26.93
C PRO A 58 5.23 -4.17 28.09
N PHE A 59 5.15 -5.33 28.74
CA PHE A 59 4.35 -5.46 29.96
C PHE A 59 5.06 -4.72 31.11
N GLN A 60 4.29 -4.01 31.94
CA GLN A 60 4.79 -3.35 33.15
C GLN A 60 5.07 -4.38 34.26
N ARG A 61 6.01 -5.29 34.00
CA ARG A 61 6.43 -6.34 34.92
C ARG A 61 7.92 -6.52 34.82
N THR A 62 8.59 -6.61 35.95
CA THR A 62 10.03 -6.90 36.00
C THR A 62 10.28 -8.34 35.52
N PRO A 63 11.20 -8.57 34.58
CA PRO A 63 11.59 -9.92 34.19
C PRO A 63 12.18 -10.67 35.40
N THR A 64 11.67 -11.86 35.66
CA THR A 64 12.24 -12.77 36.66
C THR A 64 13.28 -13.72 36.07
N THR A 65 13.37 -13.79 34.75
CA THR A 65 14.28 -14.66 33.99
C THR A 65 14.89 -13.91 32.81
N GLY A 66 16.12 -14.26 32.46
CA GLY A 66 16.84 -13.73 31.29
C GLY A 66 16.48 -14.42 29.98
N LEU A 67 17.28 -14.19 28.93
CA LEU A 67 17.24 -14.91 27.65
C LEU A 67 18.05 -16.22 27.69
N GLY A 68 18.65 -16.57 28.83
CA GLY A 68 19.42 -17.79 28.99
C GLY A 68 20.77 -17.67 28.30
N PHE A 69 21.11 -18.61 27.41
CA PHE A 69 22.39 -18.57 26.69
C PHE A 69 22.57 -17.33 25.80
N LEU A 70 21.46 -16.73 25.34
CA LEU A 70 21.50 -15.52 24.52
C LEU A 70 21.97 -14.30 25.31
N ASP A 71 21.83 -14.26 26.64
CA ASP A 71 22.36 -13.17 27.47
C ASP A 71 23.90 -13.12 27.47
N ARG A 72 24.57 -14.14 26.94
CA ARG A 72 26.03 -14.14 26.76
C ARG A 72 26.48 -13.31 25.55
N LEU A 73 25.56 -12.97 24.65
CA LEU A 73 25.86 -12.16 23.48
C LEU A 73 25.84 -10.67 23.87
N PRO A 74 26.77 -9.85 23.34
CA PRO A 74 26.66 -8.40 23.39
C PRO A 74 25.31 -7.92 22.84
N LEU A 75 24.82 -6.81 23.37
CA LEU A 75 23.51 -6.24 23.02
C LEU A 75 23.40 -5.97 21.52
N GLU A 76 24.49 -5.52 20.90
CA GLU A 76 24.58 -5.23 19.47
C GLU A 76 24.35 -6.48 18.63
N LEU A 77 24.89 -7.63 19.04
CA LEU A 77 24.67 -8.91 18.35
C LEU A 77 23.24 -9.40 18.54
N LEU A 78 22.66 -9.23 19.73
CA LEU A 78 21.24 -9.54 19.95
C LEU A 78 20.34 -8.71 19.05
N HIS A 79 20.59 -7.40 18.97
CA HIS A 79 19.84 -6.49 18.10
C HIS A 79 19.98 -6.87 16.62
N ASP A 80 21.19 -7.19 16.14
CA ASP A 80 21.40 -7.64 14.75
C ASP A 80 20.64 -8.95 14.46
N VAL A 81 20.66 -9.91 15.39
CA VAL A 81 19.87 -11.15 15.29
C VAL A 81 18.38 -10.83 15.19
N TRP A 82 17.84 -10.00 16.08
CA TRP A 82 16.42 -9.62 16.06
C TRP A 82 16.01 -8.90 14.77
N LEU A 83 16.87 -8.06 14.20
CA LEU A 83 16.61 -7.39 12.92
C LEU A 83 16.53 -8.36 11.74
N ARG A 84 17.31 -9.45 11.79
CA ARG A 84 17.35 -10.48 10.74
C ARG A 84 16.28 -11.55 10.90
N LEU A 85 15.67 -11.68 12.08
CA LEU A 85 14.57 -12.62 12.27
C LEU A 85 13.39 -12.26 11.37
N ASP A 86 12.78 -13.29 10.81
CA ASP A 86 11.51 -13.15 10.12
C ASP A 86 10.41 -12.70 11.10
N MET A 87 9.42 -11.97 10.59
CA MET A 87 8.35 -11.39 11.40
C MET A 87 7.55 -12.45 12.18
N ARG A 88 7.51 -13.71 11.71
CA ARG A 88 6.85 -14.80 12.43
C ARG A 88 7.71 -15.27 13.61
N SER A 89 9.00 -15.51 13.38
CA SER A 89 9.96 -15.88 14.43
C SER A 89 10.08 -14.79 15.49
N LEU A 90 10.16 -13.53 15.08
CA LEU A 90 10.19 -12.38 15.99
C LEU A 90 8.90 -12.30 16.84
N PHE A 91 7.74 -12.51 16.21
CA PHE A 91 6.46 -12.53 16.93
C PHE A 91 6.37 -13.66 17.97
N ASN A 92 6.93 -14.83 17.66
CA ASN A 92 6.99 -15.97 18.58
C ASN A 92 8.00 -15.72 19.71
N LEU A 93 9.17 -15.15 19.41
CA LEU A 93 10.18 -14.78 20.38
C LEU A 93 9.62 -13.84 21.46
N ARG A 94 8.86 -12.82 21.08
CA ARG A 94 8.18 -11.91 22.02
C ARG A 94 7.21 -12.61 22.99
N GLN A 95 6.85 -13.87 22.72
CA GLN A 95 5.96 -14.66 23.56
C GLN A 95 6.70 -15.66 24.46
N VAL A 96 8.02 -15.80 24.31
CA VAL A 96 8.82 -16.75 25.10
C VAL A 96 8.88 -16.35 26.57
N ASN A 97 9.27 -15.11 26.86
CA ASN A 97 9.29 -14.55 28.21
C ASN A 97 9.25 -13.00 28.16
N ILE A 98 9.15 -12.37 29.35
CA ILE A 98 9.10 -10.90 29.47
C ILE A 98 10.38 -10.26 28.95
N ARG A 99 11.56 -10.85 29.23
CA ARG A 99 12.84 -10.30 28.79
C ARG A 99 12.96 -10.25 27.25
N ALA A 100 12.56 -11.31 26.56
CA ALA A 100 12.57 -11.38 25.10
C ALA A 100 11.65 -10.33 24.48
N ARG A 101 10.49 -10.11 25.10
CA ARG A 101 9.58 -9.03 24.72
C ARG A 101 10.23 -7.66 24.88
N GLU A 102 10.82 -7.39 26.04
CA GLU A 102 11.50 -6.11 26.30
C GLU A 102 12.63 -5.83 25.30
N THR A 103 13.46 -6.83 25.01
CA THR A 103 14.60 -6.64 24.08
C THR A 103 14.16 -6.40 22.65
N VAL A 104 13.05 -7.01 22.22
CA VAL A 104 12.47 -6.72 20.89
C VAL A 104 11.80 -5.35 20.89
N ASP A 105 11.10 -5.00 21.96
CA ASP A 105 10.40 -3.72 22.09
C ASP A 105 11.35 -2.53 22.18
N ALA A 106 12.58 -2.75 22.66
CA ALA A 106 13.65 -1.76 22.67
C ALA A 106 14.15 -1.38 21.26
N LEU A 107 13.85 -2.18 20.23
CA LEU A 107 14.23 -1.86 18.84
C LEU A 107 13.28 -0.81 18.26
N ASN A 108 13.85 0.35 17.91
CA ASN A 108 13.12 1.42 17.25
C ASN A 108 12.46 0.94 15.94
N GLN A 109 13.13 0.08 15.17
CA GLN A 109 12.62 -0.50 13.93
C GLN A 109 11.33 -1.28 14.17
N TYR A 110 11.30 -2.10 15.23
CA TYR A 110 10.10 -2.84 15.61
C TYR A 110 8.98 -1.90 16.03
N GLN A 111 9.29 -0.88 16.84
CA GLN A 111 8.30 0.12 17.27
C GLN A 111 7.67 0.87 16.10
N LEU A 112 8.47 1.28 15.11
CA LEU A 112 7.98 1.95 13.92
C LEU A 112 7.11 1.02 13.06
N VAL A 113 7.54 -0.23 12.85
CA VAL A 113 6.79 -1.23 12.10
C VAL A 113 5.43 -1.53 12.75
N VAL A 114 5.38 -1.69 14.07
CA VAL A 114 4.10 -1.93 14.77
C VAL A 114 3.23 -0.68 14.83
N SER A 115 3.83 0.51 14.93
CA SER A 115 3.08 1.76 15.02
C SER A 115 2.42 2.13 13.70
N TYR A 116 3.13 1.95 12.59
CA TYR A 116 2.75 2.46 11.27
C TYR A 116 2.50 1.38 10.21
N GLY A 117 2.86 0.12 10.50
CA GLY A 117 2.70 -1.03 9.61
C GLY A 117 1.85 -2.17 10.17
N LEU A 118 1.10 -1.94 11.26
CA LEU A 118 0.35 -3.01 11.96
C LEU A 118 -0.59 -3.79 11.04
N ASN A 119 -1.29 -3.11 10.13
CA ASN A 119 -2.20 -3.75 9.19
C ASN A 119 -1.45 -4.73 8.28
N LEU A 120 -0.33 -4.31 7.69
CA LEU A 120 0.51 -5.16 6.87
C LEU A 120 1.13 -6.30 7.70
N PHE A 121 1.58 -6.05 8.92
CA PHE A 121 2.09 -7.10 9.81
C PHE A 121 1.01 -8.16 10.11
N CYS A 122 -0.21 -7.73 10.43
CA CYS A 122 -1.34 -8.64 10.61
C CYS A 122 -1.68 -9.40 9.33
N ALA A 123 -1.59 -8.75 8.17
CA ALA A 123 -1.83 -9.38 6.88
C ALA A 123 -0.80 -10.48 6.62
N LEU A 124 0.50 -10.22 6.85
CA LEU A 124 1.58 -11.20 6.71
C LEU A 124 1.38 -12.41 7.62
N LEU A 125 1.01 -12.21 8.89
CA LEU A 125 0.75 -13.31 9.81
C LEU A 125 -0.45 -14.17 9.37
N ARG A 126 -1.57 -13.53 8.99
CA ARG A 126 -2.81 -14.23 8.59
C ARG A 126 -2.70 -14.93 7.24
N THR A 127 -1.85 -14.42 6.36
CA THR A 127 -1.53 -15.03 5.05
C THR A 127 -0.37 -16.02 5.11
N GLN A 128 0.28 -16.18 6.29
CA GLN A 128 1.46 -17.02 6.49
C GLN A 128 2.69 -16.60 5.67
N LEU A 129 2.76 -15.34 5.26
CA LEU A 129 3.91 -14.77 4.55
C LEU A 129 4.97 -14.18 5.50
N ALA A 130 4.64 -14.04 6.79
CA ALA A 130 5.53 -13.45 7.79
C ALA A 130 6.86 -14.23 7.98
N SER A 131 6.94 -15.49 7.58
CA SER A 131 8.17 -16.30 7.67
C SER A 131 9.22 -15.96 6.60
N GLY A 132 8.85 -15.21 5.56
CA GLY A 132 9.75 -14.85 4.47
C GLY A 132 10.25 -13.41 4.51
N ILE A 133 9.87 -12.63 5.53
CA ILE A 133 10.13 -11.19 5.62
C ILE A 133 10.80 -10.91 6.95
N SER A 134 12.01 -10.36 6.95
CA SER A 134 12.70 -9.94 8.18
C SER A 134 12.16 -8.62 8.74
N LEU A 135 12.47 -8.34 10.01
CA LEU A 135 12.20 -7.01 10.59
C LEU A 135 12.92 -5.90 9.81
N SER A 136 14.16 -6.15 9.37
CA SER A 136 14.91 -5.21 8.53
C SER A 136 14.21 -4.97 7.20
N ASP A 137 13.76 -6.02 6.49
CA ASP A 137 13.07 -5.87 5.21
C ASP A 137 11.76 -5.08 5.34
N PHE A 138 11.04 -5.28 6.45
CA PHE A 138 9.84 -4.50 6.76
C PHE A 138 10.19 -3.05 7.03
N TYR A 139 11.15 -2.79 7.90
CA TYR A 139 11.58 -1.45 8.21
C TYR A 139 12.08 -0.69 6.98
N ASP A 140 12.84 -1.35 6.11
CA ASP A 140 13.31 -0.75 4.85
C ASP A 140 12.17 -0.47 3.89
N ALA A 141 11.17 -1.36 3.79
CA ALA A 141 9.96 -1.09 3.03
C ALA A 141 9.15 0.08 3.59
N LEU A 142 9.07 0.24 4.91
CA LEU A 142 8.42 1.37 5.58
C LEU A 142 9.15 2.69 5.28
N CYS A 143 10.48 2.65 5.17
CA CYS A 143 11.30 3.83 4.91
C CYS A 143 11.54 4.13 3.42
N LYS A 144 10.97 3.34 2.51
CA LYS A 144 11.13 3.57 1.08
C LYS A 144 10.00 4.47 0.58
N LYS A 145 10.33 5.67 0.12
CA LYS A 145 9.33 6.63 -0.39
C LYS A 145 8.76 6.22 -1.75
N ASN A 146 9.63 5.73 -2.62
CA ASN A 146 9.35 5.58 -4.04
C ASN A 146 8.90 4.16 -4.42
N CYS A 147 8.05 4.11 -5.44
CA CYS A 147 7.60 2.91 -6.12
C CYS A 147 8.80 2.23 -6.77
N ALA A 148 8.95 0.94 -6.51
CA ALA A 148 10.06 0.16 -7.08
C ALA A 148 9.99 0.03 -8.61
N LEU A 149 8.82 0.29 -9.22
CA LEU A 149 8.60 0.11 -10.65
C LEU A 149 8.68 1.42 -11.44
N CYS A 150 8.11 2.52 -10.93
CA CYS A 150 8.03 3.79 -11.66
C CYS A 150 8.68 4.99 -10.95
N GLY A 151 9.18 4.84 -9.72
CA GLY A 151 9.82 5.92 -8.98
C GLY A 151 8.87 6.94 -8.33
N GLU A 152 7.57 6.90 -8.61
CA GLU A 152 6.56 7.77 -7.98
C GLU A 152 6.35 7.44 -6.49
N PHE A 153 5.61 8.27 -5.75
CA PHE A 153 5.29 7.92 -4.35
C PHE A 153 4.54 6.58 -4.26
N ALA A 154 4.99 5.72 -3.35
CA ALA A 154 4.39 4.43 -3.12
C ALA A 154 3.67 4.38 -1.78
N GLY A 155 2.36 4.12 -1.80
CA GLY A 155 1.53 3.94 -0.60
C GLY A 155 1.16 2.49 -0.30
N PHE A 156 1.58 1.53 -1.15
CA PHE A 156 1.09 0.15 -1.09
C PHE A 156 2.23 -0.86 -1.13
N MET A 157 1.98 -2.04 -0.56
CA MET A 157 2.84 -3.21 -0.64
C MET A 157 2.12 -4.35 -1.34
N SER A 158 2.73 -4.91 -2.38
CA SER A 158 2.33 -6.21 -2.92
C SER A 158 2.95 -7.32 -2.07
N LEU A 159 2.11 -8.18 -1.49
CA LEU A 159 2.51 -9.21 -0.53
C LEU A 159 3.27 -10.36 -1.20
N LEU A 160 2.90 -10.73 -2.43
CA LEU A 160 3.56 -11.84 -3.15
C LEU A 160 5.01 -11.50 -3.47
N THR A 161 5.23 -10.38 -4.13
CA THR A 161 6.55 -9.95 -4.61
C THR A 161 7.33 -9.15 -3.57
N TRP A 162 6.70 -8.81 -2.43
CA TRP A 162 7.26 -7.91 -1.42
C TRP A 162 7.74 -6.57 -2.04
N THR A 163 6.90 -5.99 -2.88
CA THR A 163 7.24 -4.79 -3.66
C THR A 163 6.41 -3.60 -3.21
N ARG A 164 7.09 -2.52 -2.80
CA ARG A 164 6.45 -1.23 -2.53
C ARG A 164 6.11 -0.54 -3.84
N CYS A 165 4.85 -0.16 -4.02
CA CYS A 165 4.32 0.37 -5.29
C CYS A 165 3.29 1.49 -5.09
N CYS A 166 3.10 2.29 -6.14
CA CYS A 166 1.98 3.22 -6.24
C CYS A 166 0.71 2.49 -6.72
N PHE A 167 -0.46 3.14 -6.60
CA PHE A 167 -1.73 2.53 -6.98
C PHE A 167 -1.77 2.13 -8.47
N ALA A 168 -1.32 3.02 -9.36
CA ALA A 168 -1.31 2.77 -10.81
C ALA A 168 -0.48 1.53 -11.18
N CYS A 169 0.70 1.37 -10.57
CA CYS A 169 1.51 0.17 -10.78
C CYS A 169 0.84 -1.07 -10.18
N LEU A 170 0.24 -0.97 -8.99
CA LEU A 170 -0.48 -2.11 -8.40
C LEU A 170 -1.59 -2.61 -9.33
N GLU A 171 -2.32 -1.70 -9.95
CA GLU A 171 -3.43 -1.98 -10.86
C GLU A 171 -2.96 -2.55 -12.20
N LYS A 172 -1.98 -1.89 -12.85
CA LYS A 172 -1.65 -2.17 -14.26
C LYS A 172 -0.35 -2.95 -14.47
N ALA A 173 0.61 -2.91 -13.54
CA ALA A 173 1.95 -3.44 -13.79
C ALA A 173 1.93 -4.98 -13.92
N PRO A 174 2.58 -5.55 -14.96
CA PRO A 174 2.63 -7.00 -15.16
C PRO A 174 3.41 -7.72 -14.06
N GLU A 175 4.41 -7.07 -13.46
CA GLU A 175 5.24 -7.61 -12.38
C GLU A 175 4.43 -7.93 -11.11
N LEU A 176 3.38 -7.15 -10.88
CA LEU A 176 2.49 -7.27 -9.71
C LEU A 176 1.24 -8.09 -10.01
N GLU A 177 1.15 -8.72 -11.17
CA GLU A 177 -0.02 -9.50 -11.56
C GLU A 177 -0.21 -10.73 -10.66
N VAL A 178 -1.42 -10.87 -10.14
CA VAL A 178 -1.82 -11.94 -9.23
C VAL A 178 -2.89 -12.80 -9.88
N GLN A 179 -2.65 -14.11 -9.91
CA GLN A 179 -3.62 -15.08 -10.42
C GLN A 179 -3.86 -16.21 -9.43
N SER A 180 -4.96 -16.92 -9.61
CA SER A 180 -5.20 -18.14 -8.84
C SER A 180 -4.21 -19.24 -9.25
N LEU A 181 -3.77 -20.04 -8.29
CA LEU A 181 -2.91 -21.20 -8.55
C LEU A 181 -3.56 -22.17 -9.54
N ALA A 182 -4.89 -22.29 -9.51
CA ALA A 182 -5.65 -23.12 -10.43
C ALA A 182 -5.59 -22.60 -11.88
N SER A 183 -5.70 -21.28 -12.06
CA SER A 183 -5.57 -20.62 -13.37
C SER A 183 -4.17 -20.84 -13.94
N VAL A 184 -3.13 -20.53 -13.16
CA VAL A 184 -1.73 -20.69 -13.60
C VAL A 184 -1.40 -22.16 -13.91
N ARG A 185 -1.87 -23.11 -13.09
CA ARG A 185 -1.70 -24.54 -13.35
C ARG A 185 -2.33 -24.95 -14.69
N LYS A 186 -3.52 -24.43 -15.00
CA LYS A 186 -4.22 -24.72 -16.24
C LYS A 186 -3.50 -24.12 -17.45
N THR A 187 -3.08 -22.86 -17.35
CA THR A 187 -2.43 -22.11 -18.42
C THR A 187 -1.06 -22.66 -18.80
N PHE A 188 -0.21 -22.97 -17.81
CA PHE A 188 1.15 -23.46 -18.06
C PHE A 188 1.26 -24.99 -17.96
N HIS A 189 0.14 -25.72 -17.87
CA HIS A 189 0.09 -27.18 -17.75
C HIS A 189 1.00 -27.76 -16.64
N LEU A 190 1.10 -27.06 -15.50
CA LEU A 190 2.09 -27.36 -14.47
C LEU A 190 1.77 -28.63 -13.67
N ARG A 191 2.83 -29.41 -13.39
CA ARG A 191 2.81 -30.54 -12.48
C ARG A 191 2.94 -30.08 -11.02
N LYS A 192 2.57 -30.93 -10.07
CA LYS A 192 2.63 -30.63 -8.62
C LYS A 192 4.02 -30.15 -8.17
N GLY A 193 5.10 -30.77 -8.65
CA GLY A 193 6.47 -30.37 -8.29
C GLY A 193 6.87 -28.99 -8.80
N GLN A 194 6.35 -28.56 -9.96
CA GLN A 194 6.59 -27.21 -10.48
C GLN A 194 5.82 -26.14 -9.69
N LEU A 195 4.61 -26.46 -9.23
CA LEU A 195 3.82 -25.54 -8.40
C LEU A 195 4.50 -25.19 -7.08
N ALA A 196 5.30 -26.11 -6.52
CA ALA A 196 6.05 -25.86 -5.29
C ALA A 196 7.16 -24.80 -5.44
N GLN A 197 7.59 -24.50 -6.67
CA GLN A 197 8.57 -23.45 -6.95
C GLN A 197 7.95 -22.05 -6.95
N LEU A 198 6.63 -21.94 -7.03
CA LEU A 198 5.91 -20.67 -7.02
C LEU A 198 5.62 -20.24 -5.59
N LYS A 199 5.98 -19.00 -5.25
CA LYS A 199 5.54 -18.39 -4.01
C LYS A 199 4.03 -18.21 -4.07
N SER A 200 3.33 -18.80 -3.11
CA SER A 200 1.87 -18.79 -3.03
C SER A 200 1.37 -18.52 -1.62
N PHE A 201 0.16 -17.99 -1.50
CA PHE A 201 -0.54 -17.94 -0.23
C PHE A 201 -2.06 -17.99 -0.43
N LYS A 202 -2.81 -18.26 0.64
CA LYS A 202 -4.27 -18.23 0.62
C LYS A 202 -4.79 -16.85 0.99
N THR A 203 -5.56 -16.23 0.10
CA THR A 203 -6.24 -14.96 0.35
C THR A 203 -7.09 -15.00 1.62
N LEU A 204 -7.39 -13.83 2.15
CA LEU A 204 -8.31 -13.68 3.27
C LEU A 204 -9.73 -13.41 2.73
N PRO A 205 -10.78 -13.80 3.48
CA PRO A 205 -12.11 -13.26 3.26
C PRO A 205 -12.13 -11.76 3.58
N GLY A 206 -12.93 -11.00 2.86
CA GLY A 206 -12.98 -9.55 3.03
C GLY A 206 -13.80 -8.87 1.94
N ILE A 207 -13.82 -7.55 2.02
CA ILE A 207 -14.39 -6.71 0.98
C ILE A 207 -13.22 -6.10 0.23
N TYR A 208 -13.20 -6.29 -1.08
CA TYR A 208 -12.10 -5.86 -1.93
C TYR A 208 -12.62 -5.00 -3.08
N TRP A 209 -11.75 -4.14 -3.57
CA TRP A 209 -12.04 -3.38 -4.78
C TRP A 209 -12.19 -4.29 -5.99
N VAL A 210 -13.05 -3.85 -6.89
CA VAL A 210 -13.17 -4.38 -8.24
C VAL A 210 -13.15 -3.18 -9.17
N ASP A 211 -12.21 -3.17 -10.09
CA ASP A 211 -12.29 -2.26 -11.23
C ASP A 211 -13.19 -2.89 -12.30
N SER A 212 -14.37 -2.30 -12.46
CA SER A 212 -15.31 -2.63 -13.54
C SER A 212 -15.64 -1.41 -14.40
N GLY A 213 -14.74 -0.43 -14.50
CA GLY A 213 -15.02 0.89 -15.09
C GLY A 213 -15.76 1.86 -14.16
N CYS A 214 -16.07 1.40 -12.94
CA CYS A 214 -16.47 2.16 -11.76
C CYS A 214 -15.85 1.45 -10.55
N VAL A 215 -15.42 2.19 -9.52
CA VAL A 215 -14.91 1.61 -8.28
C VAL A 215 -16.07 0.94 -7.53
N LEU A 216 -16.11 -0.40 -7.55
CA LEU A 216 -17.09 -1.21 -6.83
C LEU A 216 -16.41 -2.09 -5.79
N GLU A 217 -17.20 -2.57 -4.84
CA GLU A 217 -16.75 -3.49 -3.80
C GLU A 217 -17.34 -4.88 -4.01
N SER A 218 -16.50 -5.89 -3.85
CA SER A 218 -16.91 -7.29 -3.89
C SER A 218 -16.59 -7.97 -2.58
N VAL A 219 -17.61 -8.63 -2.02
CA VAL A 219 -17.48 -9.46 -0.83
C VAL A 219 -16.93 -10.82 -1.24
N ARG A 220 -15.77 -11.18 -0.71
CA ARG A 220 -15.20 -12.52 -0.84
C ARG A 220 -15.30 -13.28 0.46
N LYS A 221 -16.03 -14.39 0.43
CA LYS A 221 -16.18 -15.33 1.55
C LYS A 221 -15.18 -16.49 1.49
N SER A 222 -14.79 -16.90 0.29
CA SER A 222 -13.88 -18.02 0.08
C SER A 222 -12.42 -17.56 0.05
N ARG A 223 -11.53 -18.46 0.48
CA ARG A 223 -10.08 -18.29 0.38
C ARG A 223 -9.58 -18.96 -0.89
N THR A 224 -8.78 -18.25 -1.67
CA THR A 224 -8.20 -18.74 -2.91
C THR A 224 -6.68 -18.74 -2.79
N THR A 225 -6.03 -19.81 -3.22
CA THR A 225 -4.56 -19.81 -3.31
C THR A 225 -4.15 -19.00 -4.54
N VAL A 226 -3.32 -17.98 -4.32
CA VAL A 226 -2.84 -17.07 -5.36
C VAL A 226 -1.33 -17.14 -5.51
N VAL A 227 -0.85 -16.78 -6.70
CA VAL A 227 0.56 -16.76 -7.11
C VAL A 227 0.85 -15.53 -7.99
N SER A 228 2.13 -15.19 -8.12
CA SER A 228 2.57 -14.19 -9.10
C SER A 228 2.51 -14.77 -10.51
N ALA A 229 1.71 -14.16 -11.39
CA ALA A 229 1.64 -14.55 -12.78
C ALA A 229 2.94 -14.22 -13.52
N HIS A 230 3.60 -13.12 -13.15
CA HIS A 230 4.90 -12.75 -13.68
C HIS A 230 5.98 -13.81 -13.36
N GLN A 231 6.06 -14.27 -12.11
CA GLN A 231 7.00 -15.32 -11.73
C GLN A 231 6.72 -16.63 -12.49
N ALA A 232 5.44 -16.99 -12.65
CA ALA A 232 5.07 -18.17 -13.42
C ALA A 232 5.48 -18.06 -14.90
N ARG A 233 5.32 -16.89 -15.52
CA ARG A 233 5.80 -16.62 -16.89
C ARG A 233 7.32 -16.74 -16.99
N LEU A 234 8.07 -16.19 -16.05
CA LEU A 234 9.54 -16.26 -16.05
C LEU A 234 10.05 -17.71 -15.93
N LEU A 235 9.43 -18.52 -15.08
CA LEU A 235 9.87 -19.90 -14.83
C LEU A 235 9.38 -20.90 -15.88
N PHE A 236 8.19 -20.70 -16.43
CA PHE A 236 7.49 -21.72 -17.25
C PHE A 236 7.00 -21.22 -18.61
N GLY A 237 7.29 -19.97 -18.99
CA GLY A 237 6.80 -19.37 -20.25
C GLY A 237 7.25 -20.12 -21.51
N GLN A 238 8.41 -20.79 -21.47
CA GLN A 238 8.93 -21.59 -22.59
C GLN A 238 8.10 -22.85 -22.89
N GLN A 239 7.22 -23.29 -21.98
CA GLN A 239 6.37 -24.47 -22.17
C GLN A 239 5.12 -24.19 -23.03
N LEU A 240 4.90 -22.93 -23.43
CA LEU A 240 3.86 -22.53 -24.38
C LEU A 240 4.35 -22.83 -25.81
N HIS A 241 4.13 -24.06 -26.30
CA HIS A 241 4.51 -24.48 -27.66
C HIS A 241 3.54 -24.04 -28.77
N THR A 242 2.62 -23.11 -28.51
CA THR A 242 1.66 -22.64 -29.51
C THR A 242 2.11 -21.29 -30.08
N PRO A 243 2.14 -21.08 -31.41
CA PRO A 243 2.47 -19.79 -31.99
C PRO A 243 1.58 -18.71 -31.40
N ALA A 244 2.18 -17.57 -31.09
CA ALA A 244 1.55 -16.38 -30.53
C ALA A 244 0.48 -15.83 -31.48
N GLN A 245 -0.70 -16.46 -31.47
CA GLN A 245 -1.91 -15.92 -32.06
C GLN A 245 -2.68 -15.26 -30.92
N GLU A 246 -2.39 -13.97 -30.71
CA GLU A 246 -3.33 -12.94 -30.22
C GLU A 246 -4.38 -13.40 -29.18
N GLN A 247 -3.97 -14.15 -28.15
CA GLN A 247 -4.75 -14.30 -26.93
C GLN A 247 -4.42 -13.17 -25.94
N GLU A 248 -4.16 -11.95 -26.43
CA GLU A 248 -4.01 -10.77 -25.57
C GLU A 248 -5.35 -10.20 -25.08
N THR A 249 -6.50 -10.73 -25.53
CA THR A 249 -7.79 -10.03 -25.35
C THR A 249 -8.80 -10.70 -24.43
N ASN A 250 -8.45 -11.81 -23.75
CA ASN A 250 -9.38 -12.47 -22.82
C ASN A 250 -8.75 -12.89 -21.48
N TRP A 251 -7.63 -12.27 -21.07
CA TRP A 251 -7.11 -12.32 -19.70
C TRP A 251 -7.97 -11.47 -18.75
N ASP A 252 -9.26 -11.83 -18.78
CA ASP A 252 -10.40 -11.56 -17.93
C ASP A 252 -10.31 -10.33 -17.01
N ARG A 253 -11.25 -9.39 -17.21
CA ARG A 253 -11.67 -8.36 -16.24
C ARG A 253 -11.84 -8.89 -14.80
N ARG A 254 -12.01 -10.21 -14.62
CA ARG A 254 -12.00 -10.91 -13.32
C ARG A 254 -10.61 -11.01 -12.63
N SER A 255 -9.51 -10.68 -13.30
CA SER A 255 -8.12 -10.70 -12.79
C SER A 255 -7.79 -9.52 -11.86
N SER A 256 -8.47 -8.38 -12.01
CA SER A 256 -8.16 -7.13 -11.29
C SER A 256 -8.27 -7.28 -9.75
N ILE A 257 -9.33 -7.93 -9.26
CA ILE A 257 -9.57 -8.04 -7.81
C ILE A 257 -8.49 -8.83 -7.06
N LEU A 258 -7.84 -9.82 -7.68
CA LEU A 258 -6.85 -10.63 -6.99
C LEU A 258 -5.61 -9.82 -6.58
N ARG A 259 -5.26 -8.78 -7.34
CA ARG A 259 -4.20 -7.83 -6.98
C ARG A 259 -4.50 -7.18 -5.63
N TYR A 260 -5.72 -6.71 -5.42
CA TYR A 260 -6.13 -6.07 -4.17
C TYR A 260 -6.22 -7.05 -2.98
N THR A 261 -6.56 -8.32 -3.24
CA THR A 261 -6.50 -9.37 -2.19
C THR A 261 -5.09 -9.73 -1.74
N ALA A 262 -4.08 -9.26 -2.46
CA ALA A 262 -2.66 -9.50 -2.21
C ALA A 262 -1.87 -8.20 -2.05
N ALA A 263 -2.56 -7.11 -1.71
CA ALA A 263 -1.97 -5.82 -1.42
C ALA A 263 -2.42 -5.31 -0.05
N CYS A 264 -1.62 -4.44 0.54
CA CYS A 264 -1.96 -3.73 1.78
C CYS A 264 -1.35 -2.32 1.71
N GLU A 265 -2.02 -1.36 2.32
CA GLU A 265 -1.46 -0.02 2.51
C GLU A 265 -0.27 -0.07 3.46
N LEU A 266 0.76 0.72 3.16
CA LEU A 266 1.88 0.96 4.06
C LEU A 266 2.28 2.44 3.99
N ALA A 267 2.29 3.11 5.14
CA ALA A 267 2.78 4.49 5.23
C ALA A 267 4.26 4.60 4.86
N TYR A 268 4.74 5.82 4.64
CA TYR A 268 6.16 6.14 4.47
C TYR A 268 6.69 6.78 5.75
N TYR A 269 7.76 6.24 6.32
CA TYR A 269 8.50 6.86 7.42
C TYR A 269 9.77 7.51 6.88
N ASP A 270 9.87 8.83 7.05
CA ASP A 270 11.06 9.57 6.68
C ASP A 270 12.09 9.53 7.80
N LYS A 271 13.21 8.82 7.55
CA LYS A 271 14.32 8.68 8.51
C LYS A 271 14.95 10.04 8.88
N SER A 272 14.90 11.03 7.98
CA SER A 272 15.55 12.32 8.19
C SER A 272 14.72 13.27 9.06
N THR A 273 13.40 13.25 8.89
CA THR A 273 12.49 14.15 9.63
C THR A 273 11.78 13.47 10.79
N GLY A 274 11.81 12.13 10.86
CA GLY A 274 11.05 11.34 11.83
C GLY A 274 9.54 11.37 11.60
N LYS A 275 9.08 11.89 10.46
CA LYS A 275 7.66 12.04 10.14
C LYS A 275 7.13 10.83 9.38
N VAL A 276 5.83 10.58 9.53
CA VAL A 276 5.10 9.57 8.79
C VAL A 276 4.12 10.23 7.83
N GLU A 277 4.14 9.76 6.60
CA GLU A 277 3.29 10.25 5.53
C GLU A 277 2.47 9.10 4.94
N ASN A 278 1.15 9.27 4.95
CA ASN A 278 0.24 8.47 4.13
C ASN A 278 0.10 9.12 2.75
N GLY A 279 -0.34 8.35 1.76
CA GLY A 279 -0.58 8.89 0.42
C GLY A 279 -1.62 10.00 0.42
N ILE A 280 -1.26 11.16 -0.14
CA ILE A 280 -2.14 12.32 -0.25
C ILE A 280 -2.61 12.47 -1.70
N CYS A 281 -3.92 12.53 -1.89
CA CYS A 281 -4.56 12.80 -3.17
C CYS A 281 -4.86 14.31 -3.30
N CYS A 282 -4.98 14.79 -4.53
CA CYS A 282 -5.28 16.20 -4.81
C CYS A 282 -6.79 16.40 -5.00
N ALA A 283 -7.41 17.21 -4.14
CA ALA A 283 -8.82 17.60 -4.24
C ALA A 283 -9.11 18.37 -5.53
N GLY A 284 -8.13 19.11 -6.06
CA GLY A 284 -8.24 19.75 -7.36
C GLY A 284 -8.38 18.75 -8.52
N CYS A 285 -7.62 17.65 -8.49
CA CYS A 285 -7.77 16.57 -9.47
C CYS A 285 -9.14 15.90 -9.37
N GLN A 286 -9.61 15.65 -8.15
CA GLN A 286 -10.95 15.11 -7.91
C GLN A 286 -12.04 16.06 -8.44
N LEU A 287 -11.91 17.37 -8.21
CA LEU A 287 -12.83 18.38 -8.74
C LEU A 287 -12.83 18.39 -10.27
N ALA A 288 -11.63 18.31 -10.87
CA ALA A 288 -11.48 18.28 -12.33
C ALA A 288 -12.19 17.06 -12.95
N LEU A 289 -12.12 15.90 -12.27
CA LEU A 289 -12.82 14.70 -12.68
C LEU A 289 -14.35 14.86 -12.56
N GLU A 290 -14.84 15.34 -11.42
CA GLU A 290 -16.28 15.54 -11.17
C GLU A 290 -16.90 16.54 -12.16
N LYS A 291 -16.15 17.59 -12.52
CA LYS A 291 -16.55 18.60 -13.52
C LYS A 291 -16.25 18.19 -14.97
N ARG A 292 -15.72 16.99 -15.23
CA ARG A 292 -15.33 16.48 -16.56
C ARG A 292 -14.36 17.39 -17.33
N ILE A 293 -13.48 18.09 -16.60
CA ILE A 293 -12.45 18.97 -17.17
C ILE A 293 -11.32 18.13 -17.79
N ILE A 294 -11.01 16.99 -17.19
CA ILE A 294 -9.90 16.10 -17.60
C ILE A 294 -10.35 14.86 -18.36
N GLY A 295 -11.49 14.96 -19.07
CA GLY A 295 -12.08 13.87 -19.83
C GLY A 295 -13.37 13.34 -19.20
N SER A 296 -14.01 12.41 -19.92
CA SER A 296 -15.18 11.69 -19.42
C SER A 296 -14.77 10.53 -18.50
N TRP A 297 -15.68 10.12 -17.62
CA TRP A 297 -15.53 8.88 -16.84
C TRP A 297 -15.24 7.71 -17.79
N GLY A 298 -14.06 7.08 -17.65
CA GLY A 298 -13.66 5.98 -18.53
C GLY A 298 -12.35 6.19 -19.28
N GLU A 299 -11.86 7.43 -19.41
CA GLU A 299 -10.58 7.70 -20.09
C GLU A 299 -9.40 7.39 -19.16
N ASP A 300 -8.39 6.66 -19.65
CA ASP A 300 -7.23 6.17 -18.87
C ASP A 300 -6.54 7.26 -18.04
N TRP A 301 -6.38 8.46 -18.63
CA TRP A 301 -5.78 9.62 -17.99
C TRP A 301 -6.56 10.12 -16.76
N SER A 302 -7.89 10.10 -16.82
CA SER A 302 -8.77 10.60 -15.75
C SER A 302 -8.63 9.78 -14.47
N TYR A 303 -8.44 8.46 -14.61
CA TYR A 303 -8.16 7.56 -13.50
C TYR A 303 -6.74 7.71 -12.97
N GLU A 304 -5.75 7.94 -13.84
CA GLU A 304 -4.37 8.17 -13.42
C GLU A 304 -4.24 9.43 -12.56
N ALA A 305 -4.88 10.54 -12.97
CA ALA A 305 -4.89 11.78 -12.20
C ALA A 305 -5.60 11.64 -10.84
N ARG A 306 -6.70 10.87 -10.79
CA ARG A 306 -7.44 10.58 -9.54
C ARG A 306 -6.66 9.66 -8.61
N ASN A 307 -6.07 8.60 -9.16
CA ASN A 307 -5.39 7.54 -8.42
C ASN A 307 -3.95 7.89 -8.02
N LYS A 308 -3.47 9.07 -8.43
CA LYS A 308 -2.17 9.57 -8.02
C LYS A 308 -2.20 9.96 -6.54
N SER A 309 -1.37 9.28 -5.76
CA SER A 309 -1.04 9.65 -4.39
C SER A 309 0.36 10.25 -4.34
N TYR A 310 0.54 11.25 -3.49
CA TYR A 310 1.79 11.98 -3.30
C TYR A 310 2.25 11.88 -1.84
N ALA A 311 3.56 12.02 -1.65
CA ALA A 311 4.11 12.55 -0.41
C ALA A 311 3.81 14.05 -0.30
N ARG A 312 4.03 14.63 0.88
CA ARG A 312 3.79 16.04 1.17
C ARG A 312 4.46 16.98 0.15
N ASP A 313 5.74 16.79 -0.09
CA ASP A 313 6.53 17.57 -1.04
C ASP A 313 6.05 17.37 -2.48
N GLY A 314 5.69 16.13 -2.85
CA GLY A 314 5.13 15.80 -4.15
C GLY A 314 3.80 16.53 -4.42
N LEU A 315 2.91 16.59 -3.41
CA LEU A 315 1.65 17.33 -3.53
C LEU A 315 1.89 18.82 -3.70
N LEU A 316 2.83 19.39 -2.94
CA LEU A 316 3.20 20.79 -3.04
C LEU A 316 3.81 21.13 -4.41
N GLY A 317 4.65 20.25 -4.96
CA GLY A 317 5.15 20.37 -6.33
C GLY A 317 4.02 20.29 -7.36
N HIS A 318 3.08 19.37 -7.19
CA HIS A 318 1.89 19.26 -8.03
C HIS A 318 0.97 20.49 -7.94
N PHE A 319 0.78 21.05 -6.74
CA PHE A 319 -0.06 22.24 -6.51
C PHE A 319 0.39 23.45 -7.34
N ARG A 320 1.70 23.59 -7.58
CA ARG A 320 2.25 24.68 -8.40
C ARG A 320 1.69 24.71 -9.82
N TRP A 321 1.20 23.56 -10.31
CA TRP A 321 0.67 23.42 -11.66
C TRP A 321 -0.80 23.03 -11.71
N CYS A 322 -1.40 22.55 -10.62
CA CYS A 322 -2.80 22.12 -10.63
C CYS A 322 -3.76 23.31 -10.56
N LYS A 323 -4.38 23.68 -11.70
CA LYS A 323 -5.28 24.85 -11.75
C LYS A 323 -6.46 24.73 -10.80
N GLN A 324 -7.06 23.54 -10.72
CA GLN A 324 -8.22 23.31 -9.86
C GLN A 324 -7.85 23.35 -8.37
N ALA A 325 -6.66 22.87 -7.98
CA ALA A 325 -6.20 22.99 -6.60
C ALA A 325 -5.93 24.45 -6.22
N GLN A 326 -5.37 25.24 -7.14
CA GLN A 326 -5.15 26.67 -6.93
C GLN A 326 -6.48 27.42 -6.73
N LEU A 327 -7.51 27.12 -7.53
CA LEU A 327 -8.85 27.70 -7.36
C LEU A 327 -9.49 27.33 -6.01
N LEU A 328 -9.33 26.09 -5.55
CA LEU A 328 -9.76 25.67 -4.21
C LEU A 328 -9.00 26.45 -3.12
N TRP A 329 -7.70 26.63 -3.27
CA TRP A 329 -6.89 27.41 -2.34
C TRP A 329 -7.29 28.90 -2.30
N GLU A 330 -7.48 29.54 -3.44
CA GLU A 330 -7.89 30.95 -3.52
C GLU A 330 -9.28 31.15 -2.89
N SER A 331 -10.25 30.30 -3.25
CA SER A 331 -11.62 30.37 -2.72
C SER A 331 -11.72 30.07 -1.22
N SER A 332 -10.73 29.37 -0.65
CA SER A 332 -10.60 29.15 0.80
C SER A 332 -10.14 30.39 1.59
N GLY A 333 -9.71 31.45 0.89
CA GLY A 333 -9.13 32.64 1.50
C GLY A 333 -7.77 32.36 2.15
N GLY A 334 -6.94 31.53 1.52
CA GLY A 334 -5.64 31.12 2.05
C GLY A 334 -5.74 30.09 3.19
N GLY A 335 -6.66 29.14 3.07
CA GLY A 335 -6.87 28.05 4.04
C GLY A 335 -7.63 28.45 5.29
N LYS A 336 -8.24 29.64 5.31
CA LYS A 336 -9.02 30.17 6.44
C LYS A 336 -10.41 29.57 6.53
N ARG A 337 -10.98 29.13 5.41
CA ARG A 337 -12.31 28.54 5.31
C ARG A 337 -12.29 27.32 4.40
N ARG A 338 -13.34 26.50 4.48
CA ARG A 338 -13.50 25.39 3.52
C ARG A 338 -13.81 25.98 2.12
N PRO A 339 -13.15 25.51 1.05
CA PRO A 339 -13.49 25.91 -0.31
C PRO A 339 -14.96 25.56 -0.62
N PRO A 340 -15.76 26.45 -1.22
CA PRO A 340 -17.15 26.16 -1.58
C PRO A 340 -17.29 25.01 -2.57
N GLU A 341 -16.34 24.87 -3.48
CA GLU A 341 -16.34 23.82 -4.51
C GLU A 341 -15.53 22.58 -4.09
N LEU A 342 -15.18 22.42 -2.81
CA LEU A 342 -14.44 21.25 -2.36
C LEU A 342 -15.27 19.98 -2.65
N PRO A 343 -14.74 19.01 -3.43
CA PRO A 343 -15.46 17.79 -3.72
C PRO A 343 -15.93 17.07 -2.46
N ALA A 344 -17.19 16.64 -2.44
CA ALA A 344 -17.73 15.90 -1.31
C ALA A 344 -16.95 14.60 -1.04
N PHE A 345 -16.31 14.03 -2.08
CA PHE A 345 -15.39 12.91 -1.96
C PHE A 345 -14.12 13.28 -1.19
N ALA A 346 -13.45 14.37 -1.58
CA ALA A 346 -12.24 14.84 -0.92
C ALA A 346 -12.50 15.26 0.53
N TRP A 347 -13.70 15.82 0.81
CA TRP A 347 -14.11 16.15 2.16
C TRP A 347 -14.36 14.91 3.05
N ARG A 348 -15.01 13.88 2.51
CA ARG A 348 -15.33 12.66 3.27
C ARG A 348 -14.16 11.69 3.39
N GLY A 349 -13.22 11.72 2.44
CA GLY A 349 -12.11 10.76 2.37
C GLY A 349 -12.51 9.37 1.84
N SER A 350 -13.82 9.06 1.76
CA SER A 350 -14.34 7.80 1.26
C SER A 350 -15.68 7.95 0.51
N PHE A 351 -15.91 7.08 -0.46
CA PHE A 351 -17.22 6.84 -1.09
C PHE A 351 -18.04 5.85 -0.27
N PHE A 352 -17.37 4.87 0.33
CA PHE A 352 -18.04 3.81 1.08
C PHE A 352 -18.36 4.24 2.51
N LYS A 353 -19.45 3.67 3.04
CA LYS A 353 -19.86 3.86 4.43
C LYS A 353 -18.74 3.44 5.37
N ASP A 354 -18.67 4.11 6.52
CA ASP A 354 -17.71 3.78 7.57
C ASP A 354 -17.86 2.31 8.00
N ARG A 355 -16.71 1.65 8.16
CA ARG A 355 -16.56 0.24 8.54
C ARG A 355 -15.90 0.07 9.90
N GLU A 356 -15.59 1.17 10.59
CA GLU A 356 -15.00 1.16 11.93
C GLU A 356 -15.84 0.42 12.96
#